data_AF-A0AAE4ADT6-F1
#
_entry.id   AF-A0AAE4ADT6-F1
#
_cell.length_a   1.000
_cell.length_b   1.000
_cell.length_c   1.000
_cell.angle_alpha   90.00
_cell.angle_beta   90.00
_cell.angle_gamma   90.00
#
_symmetry.space_group_name_H-M   'P 1'
#
loop_
_entity.id
_entity.type
_entity.pdbx_description
1 polymer ?
#
loop_
_entity_poly.entity_id
_entity_poly.type
_entity_poly.pdbx_seq_one_letter_code
_entity_poly.pdbx_strand_id
1 'polypeptide(L)'
;MSDDIFDDIFDAADALQGVDDATTTQLSGHVRKMRSLEDEIADAESHIKALKQEKHSLATEIIPGLMDQMGVERLDVDGVSVVRKNVVHASIPKDRKDEAFEWLRENQLDDIIKNDVICSFGRGQDNEAGDVIGQLRDRGYAPEQKTHIHPMTLKGFVRERIESGEPIDLDLFGAFIMNTAEIKRK
;
A
#
# COMPACT_ATOMS: atom_id res chain seq x y z
N MET A 1 -16.67 39.77 -1.57
CA MET A 1 -16.16 38.39 -1.82
C MET A 1 -16.61 37.96 -3.20
N SER A 2 -16.07 38.60 -4.24
CA SER A 2 -16.40 38.32 -5.64
C SER A 2 -15.25 38.68 -6.59
N ASP A 3 -14.12 39.18 -6.09
CA ASP A 3 -12.97 39.59 -6.92
C ASP A 3 -11.99 38.42 -7.18
N ASP A 4 -11.89 37.42 -6.27
CA ASP A 4 -10.95 36.29 -6.44
C ASP A 4 -11.29 35.35 -7.62
N ILE A 5 -12.55 35.29 -8.06
CA ILE A 5 -12.96 34.41 -9.17
C ILE A 5 -12.58 35.02 -10.52
N PHE A 6 -12.60 36.34 -10.63
CA PHE A 6 -12.26 37.02 -11.87
C PHE A 6 -10.75 37.10 -12.05
N ASP A 7 -9.97 37.33 -10.99
CA ASP A 7 -8.50 37.32 -11.07
C ASP A 7 -7.95 35.94 -11.48
N ASP A 8 -8.47 34.84 -10.93
CA ASP A 8 -8.09 33.46 -11.33
C ASP A 8 -8.41 33.15 -12.81
N ILE A 9 -9.48 33.75 -13.37
CA ILE A 9 -9.87 33.56 -14.77
C ILE A 9 -8.98 34.40 -15.70
N PHE A 10 -8.60 35.60 -15.27
CA PHE A 10 -7.71 36.48 -16.03
C PHE A 10 -6.27 35.97 -16.05
N ASP A 11 -5.76 35.43 -14.94
CA ASP A 11 -4.42 34.82 -14.87
C ASP A 11 -4.32 33.55 -15.75
N ALA A 12 -5.38 32.74 -15.80
CA ALA A 12 -5.45 31.60 -16.71
C ALA A 12 -5.51 32.03 -18.19
N ALA A 13 -6.22 33.11 -18.51
CA ALA A 13 -6.34 33.64 -19.86
C ALA A 13 -5.04 34.30 -20.36
N ASP A 14 -4.31 35.01 -19.50
CA ASP A 14 -3.02 35.64 -19.84
C ASP A 14 -1.90 34.59 -19.99
N ALA A 15 -1.93 33.50 -19.22
CA ALA A 15 -1.02 32.37 -19.43
C ALA A 15 -1.22 31.67 -20.81
N LEU A 16 -2.41 31.82 -21.41
CA LEU A 16 -2.78 31.26 -22.70
C LEU A 16 -2.48 32.19 -23.89
N GLN A 17 -2.32 33.51 -23.67
CA GLN A 17 -2.06 34.48 -24.74
C GLN A 17 -0.68 34.33 -25.42
N GLY A 18 0.27 33.62 -24.80
CA GLY A 18 1.59 33.33 -25.35
C GLY A 18 1.77 31.94 -25.94
N VAL A 19 0.70 31.14 -26.00
CA VAL A 19 0.76 29.70 -26.32
C VAL A 19 0.16 29.47 -27.72
N ASP A 20 0.96 28.91 -28.64
CA ASP A 20 0.53 28.59 -30.01
C ASP A 20 -0.80 27.79 -30.00
N ASP A 21 -1.78 28.20 -30.80
CA ASP A 21 -3.13 27.61 -30.87
C ASP A 21 -3.09 26.08 -31.09
N ALA A 22 -2.06 25.60 -31.80
CA ALA A 22 -1.82 24.17 -32.01
C ALA A 22 -1.44 23.44 -30.70
N THR A 23 -0.60 24.05 -29.86
CA THR A 23 -0.14 23.48 -28.58
C THR A 23 -1.25 23.45 -27.53
N THR A 24 -2.11 24.47 -27.49
CA THR A 24 -3.32 24.50 -26.65
C THR A 24 -4.32 23.41 -27.05
N THR A 25 -4.52 23.21 -28.36
CA THR A 25 -5.40 22.17 -28.88
C THR A 25 -4.90 20.78 -28.51
N GLN A 26 -3.60 20.52 -28.67
CA GLN A 26 -2.97 19.26 -28.27
C GLN A 26 -3.09 18.99 -26.76
N LEU A 27 -2.79 19.99 -25.91
CA LEU A 27 -2.91 19.86 -24.46
C LEU A 27 -4.35 19.51 -24.04
N SER A 28 -5.35 20.21 -24.59
CA SER A 28 -6.76 19.94 -24.29
C SER A 28 -7.18 18.52 -24.72
N GLY A 29 -6.65 18.02 -25.84
CA GLY A 29 -6.84 16.64 -26.30
C GLY A 29 -6.23 15.61 -25.34
N HIS A 30 -5.00 15.84 -24.88
CA HIS A 30 -4.33 14.97 -23.92
C HIS A 30 -5.00 14.97 -22.54
N VAL A 31 -5.46 16.12 -22.05
CA VAL A 31 -6.22 16.22 -20.78
C VAL A 31 -7.54 15.45 -20.87
N ARG A 32 -8.28 15.55 -21.98
CA ARG A 32 -9.50 14.76 -22.20
C ARG A 32 -9.21 13.26 -22.25
N LYS A 33 -8.13 12.87 -22.93
CA LYS A 33 -7.70 11.47 -23.00
C LYS A 33 -7.31 10.93 -21.62
N MET A 34 -6.56 11.70 -20.83
CA MET A 34 -6.18 11.32 -19.46
C MET A 34 -7.41 11.10 -18.59
N ARG A 35 -8.41 11.98 -18.67
CA ARG A 35 -9.69 11.81 -17.95
C ARG A 35 -10.48 10.58 -18.40
N SER A 36 -10.56 10.33 -19.71
CA SER A 36 -11.21 9.12 -20.24
C SER A 36 -10.54 7.87 -19.69
N LEU A 37 -9.21 7.84 -19.66
CA LEU A 37 -8.45 6.72 -19.12
C LEU A 37 -8.66 6.56 -17.61
N GLU A 38 -8.72 7.64 -16.84
CA GLU A 38 -9.03 7.59 -15.40
C GLU A 38 -10.42 6.98 -15.14
N ASP A 39 -11.43 7.40 -15.91
CA ASP A 39 -12.79 6.87 -15.81
C ASP A 39 -12.84 5.38 -16.23
N GLU A 40 -12.17 5.00 -17.34
CA GLU A 40 -12.05 3.60 -17.79
C GLU A 40 -11.33 2.71 -16.77
N ILE A 41 -10.26 3.22 -16.13
CA ILE A 41 -9.54 2.51 -15.06
C ILE A 41 -10.46 2.30 -13.87
N ALA A 42 -11.21 3.32 -13.44
CA ALA A 42 -12.12 3.21 -12.30
C ALA A 42 -13.23 2.17 -12.57
N ASP A 43 -13.80 2.17 -13.77
CA ASP A 43 -14.79 1.20 -14.19
C ASP A 43 -14.20 -0.22 -14.24
N ALA A 44 -13.00 -0.38 -14.79
CA ALA A 44 -12.30 -1.66 -14.84
C ALA A 44 -11.95 -2.19 -13.44
N GLU A 45 -11.51 -1.33 -12.52
CA GLU A 45 -11.24 -1.70 -11.13
C GLU A 45 -12.51 -2.19 -10.41
N SER A 46 -13.64 -1.50 -10.63
CA SER A 46 -14.95 -1.89 -10.12
C SER A 46 -15.37 -3.26 -10.68
N HIS A 47 -15.20 -3.47 -11.98
CA HIS A 47 -15.51 -4.74 -12.63
C HIS A 47 -14.62 -5.88 -12.13
N ILE A 48 -13.31 -5.65 -12.00
CA ILE A 48 -12.36 -6.63 -11.43
C ILE A 48 -12.75 -6.99 -10.00
N LYS A 49 -13.18 -6.01 -9.19
CA LYS A 49 -13.65 -6.25 -7.83
C LYS A 49 -14.89 -7.15 -7.82
N ALA A 50 -15.87 -6.90 -8.69
CA ALA A 50 -17.06 -7.73 -8.82
C ALA A 50 -16.71 -9.18 -9.24
N LEU A 51 -15.88 -9.35 -10.27
CA LEU A 51 -15.41 -10.68 -10.72
C LEU A 51 -14.65 -11.43 -9.63
N LYS A 52 -13.80 -10.74 -8.85
CA LYS A 52 -13.09 -11.33 -7.71
C LYS A 52 -14.06 -11.82 -6.64
N GLN A 53 -15.11 -11.06 -6.36
CA GLN A 53 -16.14 -11.44 -5.39
C GLN A 53 -16.96 -12.65 -5.86
N GLU A 54 -17.37 -12.66 -7.13
CA GLU A 54 -18.11 -13.77 -7.72
C GLU A 54 -17.27 -15.06 -7.74
N LYS A 55 -16.02 -14.96 -8.20
CA LYS A 55 -15.06 -16.08 -8.15
C LYS A 55 -14.87 -16.60 -6.72
N HIS A 56 -14.80 -15.69 -5.73
CA HIS A 56 -14.66 -16.08 -4.33
C HIS A 56 -15.87 -16.89 -3.87
N SER A 57 -17.09 -16.40 -4.09
CA SER A 57 -18.34 -17.13 -3.74
C SER A 57 -18.43 -18.50 -4.41
N LEU A 58 -18.06 -18.60 -5.69
CA LEU A 58 -17.99 -19.88 -6.40
C LEU A 58 -17.01 -20.84 -5.73
N ALA A 59 -15.80 -20.37 -5.39
CA ALA A 59 -14.74 -21.20 -4.84
C ALA A 59 -14.96 -21.62 -3.38
N THR A 60 -15.64 -20.80 -2.56
CA THR A 60 -15.76 -21.03 -1.12
C THR A 60 -17.10 -21.61 -0.69
N GLU A 61 -18.17 -21.37 -1.45
CA GLU A 61 -19.54 -21.75 -1.05
C GLU A 61 -20.19 -22.66 -2.08
N ILE A 62 -20.32 -22.20 -3.33
CA ILE A 62 -21.16 -22.87 -4.33
C ILE A 62 -20.55 -24.20 -4.77
N ILE A 63 -19.30 -24.20 -5.23
CA ILE A 63 -18.65 -25.43 -5.72
C ILE A 63 -18.46 -26.45 -4.59
N PRO A 64 -17.91 -26.09 -3.41
CA PRO A 64 -17.81 -27.03 -2.29
C PRO A 64 -19.18 -27.59 -1.87
N GLY A 65 -20.22 -26.74 -1.81
CA GLY A 65 -21.58 -27.18 -1.45
C GLY A 65 -22.20 -28.16 -2.45
N LEU A 66 -21.95 -27.97 -3.75
CA LEU A 66 -22.36 -28.94 -4.78
C LEU A 66 -21.59 -30.26 -4.67
N MET A 67 -20.27 -30.18 -4.42
CA MET A 67 -19.45 -31.38 -4.21
C MET A 67 -19.91 -32.18 -2.97
N ASP A 68 -20.31 -31.49 -1.90
CA ASP A 68 -20.89 -32.10 -0.70
C ASP A 68 -22.22 -32.81 -0.98
N GLN A 69 -23.11 -32.19 -1.76
CA GLN A 69 -24.38 -32.82 -2.17
C GLN A 69 -24.16 -34.07 -3.03
N MET A 70 -23.11 -34.07 -3.85
CA MET A 70 -22.71 -35.21 -4.68
C MET A 70 -21.93 -36.27 -3.89
N GLY A 71 -21.50 -35.98 -2.66
CA GLY A 71 -20.67 -36.87 -1.85
C GLY A 71 -19.28 -37.13 -2.44
N VAL A 72 -18.74 -36.18 -3.21
CA VAL A 72 -17.44 -36.32 -3.88
C VAL A 72 -16.42 -35.32 -3.32
N GLU A 73 -15.20 -35.78 -3.11
CA GLU A 73 -14.09 -34.90 -2.68
C GLU A 73 -13.26 -34.39 -3.87
N ARG A 74 -13.36 -35.08 -5.00
CA ARG A 74 -12.68 -34.76 -6.26
C ARG A 74 -13.59 -35.07 -7.45
N LEU A 75 -13.60 -34.18 -8.43
CA LEU A 75 -14.36 -34.32 -9.68
C LEU A 75 -13.55 -33.72 -10.84
N ASP A 76 -13.52 -34.42 -11.98
CA ASP A 76 -12.95 -33.86 -13.20
C ASP A 76 -14.10 -33.32 -14.07
N VAL A 77 -14.04 -32.04 -14.45
CA VAL A 77 -15.06 -31.31 -15.24
C VAL A 77 -14.34 -30.49 -16.31
N ASP A 78 -14.80 -30.53 -17.57
CA ASP A 78 -14.25 -29.72 -18.67
C ASP A 78 -12.72 -29.78 -18.84
N GLY A 79 -12.14 -30.95 -18.59
CA GLY A 79 -10.69 -31.17 -18.69
C GLY A 79 -9.87 -30.60 -17.51
N VAL A 80 -10.53 -30.07 -16.47
CA VAL A 80 -9.88 -29.63 -15.23
C VAL A 80 -10.33 -30.46 -14.04
N SER A 81 -9.43 -30.60 -13.06
CA SER A 81 -9.73 -31.33 -11.84
C SER A 81 -10.08 -30.40 -10.69
N VAL A 82 -11.27 -30.57 -10.13
CA VAL A 82 -11.78 -29.86 -8.96
C VAL A 82 -11.57 -30.75 -7.74
N VAL A 83 -10.81 -30.24 -6.76
CA VAL A 83 -10.57 -30.93 -5.49
C VAL A 83 -11.01 -30.02 -4.37
N ARG A 84 -11.87 -30.52 -3.48
CA ARG A 84 -12.26 -29.79 -2.29
C ARG A 84 -11.11 -29.82 -1.29
N LYS A 85 -10.74 -28.65 -0.76
CA LYS A 85 -9.77 -28.51 0.32
C LYS A 85 -10.43 -27.83 1.50
N ASN A 86 -10.24 -28.38 2.70
CA ASN A 86 -10.63 -27.70 3.93
C ASN A 86 -9.57 -26.65 4.24
N VAL A 87 -9.91 -25.38 4.03
CA VAL A 87 -9.05 -24.24 4.37
C VAL A 87 -9.55 -23.65 5.68
N VAL A 88 -8.69 -23.60 6.69
CA VAL A 88 -8.99 -22.92 7.96
C VAL A 88 -8.51 -21.49 7.86
N HIS A 89 -9.43 -20.53 8.01
CA HIS A 89 -9.10 -19.14 8.24
C HIS A 89 -9.24 -18.84 9.73
N ALA A 90 -8.19 -18.30 10.34
CA ALA A 90 -8.19 -17.95 11.75
C ALA A 90 -7.54 -16.57 11.94
N SER A 91 -8.19 -15.72 12.73
CA SER A 91 -7.66 -14.44 13.18
C SER A 91 -8.21 -14.15 14.56
N ILE A 92 -7.39 -13.59 15.46
CA ILE A 92 -7.84 -13.16 16.77
C ILE A 92 -8.39 -11.72 16.66
N PRO A 93 -9.66 -11.46 17.03
CA PRO A 93 -10.20 -10.11 17.12
C PRO A 93 -9.34 -9.22 18.02
N LYS A 94 -9.18 -7.94 17.66
CA LYS A 94 -8.27 -7.02 18.36
C LYS A 94 -8.64 -6.82 19.83
N ASP A 95 -9.93 -6.79 20.12
CA ASP A 95 -10.53 -6.61 21.45
C ASP A 95 -10.45 -7.86 22.34
N ARG A 96 -10.28 -9.05 21.74
CA ARG A 96 -10.16 -10.34 22.45
C ARG A 96 -8.75 -10.90 22.46
N LYS A 97 -7.76 -10.08 22.11
CA LYS A 97 -6.37 -10.53 21.96
C LYS A 97 -5.80 -11.09 23.26
N ASP A 98 -6.03 -10.40 24.37
CA ASP A 98 -5.49 -10.81 25.67
C ASP A 98 -6.16 -12.10 26.17
N GLU A 99 -7.49 -12.19 26.05
CA GLU A 99 -8.27 -13.39 26.40
C GLU A 99 -7.81 -14.62 25.59
N ALA A 100 -7.57 -14.45 24.28
CA ALA A 100 -7.08 -15.54 23.43
C ALA A 100 -5.67 -15.99 23.81
N PHE A 101 -4.78 -15.07 24.15
CA PHE A 101 -3.43 -15.41 24.60
C PHE A 101 -3.41 -16.05 25.98
N GLU A 102 -4.27 -15.61 26.89
CA GLU A 102 -4.46 -16.23 28.20
C GLU A 102 -4.98 -17.66 28.06
N TRP A 103 -6.03 -17.86 27.25
CA TRP A 103 -6.55 -19.19 26.95
C TRP A 103 -5.48 -20.12 26.37
N LEU A 104 -4.64 -19.64 25.44
CA LEU A 104 -3.53 -20.45 24.88
C LEU A 104 -2.53 -20.85 25.97
N ARG A 105 -2.18 -19.95 26.89
CA ARG A 105 -1.25 -20.23 28.00
C ARG A 105 -1.84 -21.20 29.02
N GLU A 106 -3.10 -21.02 29.40
CA GLU A 106 -3.80 -21.92 30.32
C GLU A 106 -3.90 -23.36 29.77
N ASN A 107 -4.02 -23.48 28.45
CA ASN A 107 -4.09 -24.76 27.74
C ASN A 107 -2.73 -25.30 27.29
N GLN A 108 -1.60 -24.68 27.64
CA GLN A 108 -0.24 -25.10 27.26
C GLN A 108 -0.02 -25.15 25.72
N LEU A 109 -0.64 -24.21 25.00
CA LEU A 109 -0.56 -24.01 23.54
C LEU A 109 0.07 -22.66 23.19
N ASP A 110 0.87 -22.10 24.10
CA ASP A 110 1.53 -20.80 23.95
C ASP A 110 2.84 -20.86 23.17
N ASP A 111 3.26 -22.03 22.70
CA ASP A 111 4.44 -22.24 21.86
C ASP A 111 4.36 -21.49 20.51
N ILE A 112 3.14 -21.25 20.02
CA ILE A 112 2.88 -20.45 18.82
C ILE A 112 2.91 -18.94 19.07
N ILE A 113 2.93 -18.49 20.33
CA ILE A 113 2.97 -17.06 20.67
C ILE A 113 4.41 -16.56 20.57
N LYS A 114 4.65 -15.67 19.60
CA LYS A 114 5.91 -14.92 19.51
C LYS A 114 5.80 -13.62 20.29
N ASN A 115 6.79 -13.35 21.15
CA ASN A 115 6.87 -12.12 21.93
C ASN A 115 8.14 -11.34 21.57
N ASP A 116 7.99 -10.38 20.66
CA ASP A 116 9.09 -9.55 20.19
C ASP A 116 9.16 -8.24 20.99
N VAL A 117 10.32 -7.95 21.56
CA VAL A 117 10.60 -6.66 22.23
C VAL A 117 11.30 -5.74 21.25
N ILE A 118 10.64 -4.64 20.87
CA ILE A 118 11.16 -3.69 19.87
C ILE A 118 11.37 -2.33 20.54
N CYS A 119 12.59 -1.79 20.41
CA CYS A 119 12.94 -0.45 20.84
C CYS A 119 13.34 0.38 19.63
N SER A 120 12.89 1.64 19.56
CA SER A 120 13.25 2.58 18.50
C SER A 120 14.14 3.67 19.08
N PHE A 121 15.28 3.90 18.44
CA PHE A 121 16.26 4.91 18.83
C PHE A 121 16.32 5.98 17.74
N GLY A 122 16.18 7.23 18.14
CA GLY A 122 16.15 8.39 17.26
C GLY A 122 17.53 8.97 16.96
N ARG A 123 17.53 10.15 16.35
CA ARG A 123 18.76 10.88 15.99
C ARG A 123 19.66 11.08 17.22
N GLY A 124 20.92 10.65 17.09
CA GLY A 124 21.95 10.82 18.13
C GLY A 124 21.92 9.78 19.24
N GLN A 125 21.01 8.80 19.19
CA GLN A 125 20.91 7.71 20.17
C GLN A 125 21.62 6.43 19.72
N ASP A 126 22.54 6.52 18.75
CA ASP A 126 23.28 5.36 18.25
C ASP A 126 24.09 4.65 19.35
N ASN A 127 24.67 5.43 20.27
CA ASN A 127 25.38 4.88 21.43
C ASN A 127 24.42 4.16 22.39
N GLU A 128 23.25 4.74 22.68
CA GLU A 128 22.23 4.11 23.54
C GLU A 128 21.72 2.79 22.91
N ALA A 129 21.49 2.78 21.60
CA ALA A 129 21.12 1.59 20.86
C ALA A 129 22.20 0.51 20.96
N GLY A 130 23.47 0.90 20.80
CA GLY A 130 24.63 0.01 20.96
C GLY A 130 24.73 -0.57 22.37
N ASP A 131 24.54 0.26 23.39
CA ASP A 131 24.58 -0.15 24.80
C ASP A 131 23.49 -1.17 25.12
N VAL A 132 22.25 -0.95 24.65
CA VAL A 132 21.14 -1.90 24.85
C VAL A 132 21.41 -3.23 24.15
N ILE A 133 21.95 -3.20 22.92
CA ILE A 133 22.36 -4.41 22.21
C ILE A 133 23.46 -5.16 22.98
N GLY A 134 24.46 -4.44 23.51
CA GLY A 134 25.52 -5.01 24.34
C GLY A 134 24.97 -5.69 25.58
N GLN A 135 24.12 -5.01 26.34
CA GLN A 135 23.49 -5.55 27.55
C GLN A 135 22.65 -6.80 27.27
N LEU A 136 21.93 -6.85 26.14
CA LEU A 136 21.15 -8.02 25.75
C LEU A 136 22.07 -9.19 25.38
N ARG A 137 23.17 -8.94 24.65
CA ARG A 137 24.17 -9.96 24.32
C ARG A 137 24.89 -10.51 25.55
N ASP A 138 25.25 -9.65 26.50
CA ASP A 138 25.90 -10.05 27.76
C ASP A 138 24.98 -10.94 28.62
N ARG A 139 23.66 -10.77 28.48
CA ARG A 139 22.66 -11.63 29.11
C ARG A 139 22.36 -12.91 28.32
N GLY A 140 23.06 -13.16 27.22
CA GLY A 140 22.93 -14.36 26.40
C GLY A 140 21.83 -14.31 25.34
N TYR A 141 21.21 -13.14 25.10
CA TYR A 141 20.26 -12.97 24.01
C TYR A 141 20.96 -12.69 22.67
N ALA A 142 20.28 -12.98 21.56
CA ALA A 142 20.73 -12.64 20.21
C ALA A 142 19.83 -11.55 19.60
N PRO A 143 19.96 -10.28 20.01
CA PRO A 143 19.12 -9.21 19.50
C PRO A 143 19.45 -8.88 18.03
N GLU A 144 18.41 -8.60 17.25
CA GLU A 144 18.53 -8.11 15.88
C GLU A 144 18.50 -6.57 15.87
N GLN A 145 19.47 -5.94 15.20
CA GLN A 145 19.53 -4.48 15.03
C GLN A 145 19.27 -4.13 13.56
N LYS A 146 18.26 -3.28 13.31
CA LYS A 146 17.90 -2.81 11.96
C LYS A 146 18.00 -1.30 11.88
N THR A 147 18.94 -0.81 11.07
CA THR A 147 19.01 0.61 10.68
C THR A 147 18.23 0.80 9.40
N HIS A 148 17.23 1.68 9.42
CA HIS A 148 16.38 1.95 8.26
C HIS A 148 15.94 3.41 8.24
N ILE A 149 15.61 3.91 7.05
CA ILE A 149 14.97 5.20 6.85
C ILE A 149 13.56 4.92 6.33
N HIS A 150 12.55 5.54 6.93
CA HIS A 150 11.19 5.41 6.42
C HIS A 150 11.09 6.03 5.00
N PRO A 151 10.49 5.35 4.00
CA PRO A 151 10.50 5.83 2.61
C PRO A 151 9.93 7.24 2.42
N MET A 152 8.89 7.61 3.17
CA MET A 152 8.32 8.97 3.10
C MET A 152 9.27 10.03 3.64
N THR A 153 10.06 9.70 4.66
CA THR A 153 11.06 10.61 5.23
C THR A 153 12.19 10.85 4.24
N LEU A 154 12.69 9.78 3.60
CA LEU A 154 13.70 9.90 2.55
C LEU A 154 13.18 10.73 1.36
N LYS A 155 11.95 10.46 0.91
CA LYS A 155 11.30 11.25 -0.17
C LYS A 155 11.15 12.73 0.22
N GLY A 156 10.76 13.01 1.46
CA GLY A 156 10.67 14.37 2.00
C GLY A 156 12.01 15.10 1.96
N PHE A 157 13.06 14.46 2.49
CA PHE A 157 14.42 14.99 2.50
C PHE A 157 14.96 15.28 1.09
N VAL A 158 14.82 14.34 0.15
CA VAL A 158 15.27 14.53 -1.23
C VAL A 158 14.53 15.70 -1.90
N ARG A 159 13.21 15.80 -1.70
CA ARG A 159 12.41 16.90 -2.23
C ARG A 159 12.88 18.25 -1.69
N GLU A 160 13.05 18.36 -0.36
CA GLU A 160 13.49 19.60 0.30
C GLU A 160 14.84 20.07 -0.23
N ARG A 161 15.81 19.16 -0.39
CA ARG A 161 17.13 19.47 -0.97
C ARG A 161 17.04 20.01 -2.39
N ILE A 162 16.17 19.43 -3.22
CA ILE A 162 15.95 19.89 -4.59
C ILE A 162 15.27 21.27 -4.59
N GLU A 163 14.24 21.48 -3.77
CA GLU A 163 13.50 22.75 -3.68
C GLU A 163 14.37 23.89 -3.13
N SER A 164 15.29 23.60 -2.21
CA SER A 164 16.23 24.59 -1.66
C SER A 164 17.45 24.84 -2.56
N GLY A 165 17.59 24.13 -3.67
CA GLY A 165 18.73 24.23 -4.58
C GLY A 165 20.04 23.69 -4.01
N GLU A 166 19.98 22.88 -2.95
CA GLU A 166 21.14 22.27 -2.35
C GLU A 166 21.59 21.01 -3.11
N PRO A 167 22.91 20.74 -3.21
CA PRO A 167 23.40 19.58 -3.92
C PRO A 167 22.93 18.28 -3.28
N ILE A 168 22.48 17.34 -4.11
CA ILE A 168 22.11 15.97 -3.73
C ILE A 168 22.49 14.98 -4.84
N ASP A 169 23.06 13.84 -4.45
CA ASP A 169 23.37 12.74 -5.36
C ASP A 169 22.14 11.86 -5.54
N LEU A 170 21.43 12.04 -6.65
CA LEU A 170 20.19 11.32 -6.93
C LEU A 170 20.42 9.81 -7.13
N ASP A 171 21.56 9.42 -7.71
CA ASP A 171 21.88 8.01 -7.96
C ASP A 171 22.15 7.28 -6.64
N LEU A 172 22.85 7.92 -5.70
CA LEU A 172 23.08 7.37 -4.36
C LEU A 172 21.77 7.07 -3.61
N PHE A 173 20.77 7.93 -3.77
CA PHE A 173 19.46 7.76 -3.13
C PHE A 173 18.44 6.99 -3.98
N GLY A 174 18.83 6.54 -5.18
CA GLY A 174 17.90 5.92 -6.14
C GLY A 174 16.70 6.82 -6.48
N ALA A 175 16.90 8.14 -6.40
CA ALA A 175 15.87 9.13 -6.61
C ALA A 175 15.84 9.59 -8.07
N PHE A 176 14.65 9.87 -8.59
CA PHE A 176 14.49 10.46 -9.91
C PHE A 176 13.43 11.56 -9.84
N ILE A 177 13.67 12.65 -10.58
CA ILE A 177 12.73 13.75 -10.69
C ILE A 177 11.81 13.45 -11.87
N MET A 178 10.51 13.37 -11.62
CA MET A 178 9.50 13.21 -12.66
C MET A 178 8.50 14.36 -12.54
N ASN A 179 8.26 15.06 -13.64
CA ASN A 179 7.14 15.99 -13.74
C ASN A 179 5.89 15.18 -14.10
N THR A 180 4.86 15.27 -13.26
CA THR A 180 3.57 14.62 -13.50
C THR A 180 2.48 15.66 -13.66
N ALA A 181 1.55 15.45 -14.60
CA ALA A 181 0.31 16.20 -14.63
C ALA A 181 -0.62 15.65 -13.54
N GLU A 182 -1.26 16.54 -12.78
CA GLU A 182 -2.30 16.20 -11.80
C GLU A 182 -3.58 16.95 -12.20
N ILE A 183 -4.65 16.21 -12.48
CA ILE A 183 -5.96 16.80 -12.81
C ILE A 183 -6.80 16.81 -11.53
N LYS A 184 -7.02 17.99 -10.94
CA LYS A 184 -7.93 18.17 -9.80
C LYS A 184 -9.31 18.62 -10.29
N ARG A 185 -10.37 18.02 -9.76
CA ARG A 185 -11.75 18.49 -9.97
C ARG A 185 -11.93 19.78 -9.14
N LYS A 186 -12.36 20.88 -9.76
CA LYS A 186 -12.85 22.08 -9.05
C LYS A 186 -14.21 21.79 -8.41
#